data_AF-A0A0T6BAV4-F1
#
_entry.id   AF-A0A0T6BAV4-F1
#
_cell.length_a   1.000
_cell.length_b   1.000
_cell.length_c   1.000
_cell.angle_alpha   90.00
_cell.angle_beta   90.00
_cell.angle_gamma   90.00
#
_symmetry.space_group_name_H-M   'P 1'
#
loop_
_entity.id
_entity.type
_entity.pdbx_description
1 polymer ?
#
loop_
_entity_poly.entity_id
_entity_poly.type
_entity_poly.pdbx_seq_one_letter_code
_entity_poly.pdbx_strand_id
1 'polypeptide(L)'
;MQERLLYRIYEGIEEDIHDLKQITDKLNRLNSDLKNKLILFENATVNLDWDDKNSTLMKGNAIQPGLALLLDYTLDFWLVFYVAARNINKSLREMNPRDAKSMSDLQNAFRVDLNCNVVTRLIAITQYIDNE
;
A
#
# COMPACT_ATOMS: atom_id res chain seq x y z
N MET A 1 -44.32 -2.90 11.06
CA MET A 1 -43.39 -4.04 10.85
C MET A 1 -42.37 -3.74 9.75
N GLN A 2 -42.81 -3.22 8.60
CA GLN A 2 -41.93 -2.82 7.49
C GLN A 2 -40.93 -1.71 7.86
N GLU A 3 -41.35 -0.66 8.57
CA GLU A 3 -40.45 0.42 9.03
C GLU A 3 -39.35 -0.08 9.98
N ARG A 4 -39.69 -1.01 10.88
CA ARG A 4 -38.72 -1.62 11.80
C ARG A 4 -37.69 -2.47 11.04
N LEU A 5 -38.10 -3.17 9.99
CA LEU A 5 -37.18 -3.92 9.13
C LEU A 5 -36.27 -2.97 8.34
N LEU A 6 -36.84 -1.92 7.77
CA LEU A 6 -36.11 -0.88 7.03
C LEU A 6 -35.05 -0.22 7.92
N TYR A 7 -35.41 0.14 9.15
CA TYR A 7 -34.49 0.72 10.13
C TYR A 7 -33.31 -0.21 10.43
N ARG A 8 -33.56 -1.49 10.70
CA ARG A 8 -32.49 -2.47 10.97
C ARG A 8 -31.55 -2.69 9.77
N ILE A 9 -32.08 -2.59 8.55
CA ILE A 9 -31.25 -2.66 7.34
C ILE A 9 -30.35 -1.43 7.24
N TYR A 10 -30.87 -0.24 7.54
CA TYR A 10 -30.04 0.98 7.56
C TYR A 10 -28.96 0.93 8.64
N GLU A 11 -29.29 0.46 9.84
CA GLU A 11 -28.34 0.26 10.93
C GLU A 11 -27.19 -0.66 10.50
N GLY A 12 -27.49 -1.81 9.88
CA GLY A 12 -26.46 -2.72 9.37
C GLY A 12 -25.59 -2.10 8.27
N ILE A 13 -26.16 -1.28 7.38
CA ILE A 13 -25.38 -0.55 6.36
C ILE A 13 -24.45 0.47 7.04
N GLU A 14 -24.90 1.17 8.08
CA GLU A 14 -24.06 2.12 8.82
C GLU A 14 -22.91 1.43 9.56
N GLU A 15 -23.15 0.26 10.14
CA GLU A 15 -22.13 -0.59 10.76
C GLU A 15 -21.07 -1.02 9.73
N ASP A 16 -21.49 -1.56 8.57
CA ASP A 16 -20.56 -1.96 7.51
C ASP A 16 -19.70 -0.79 7.00
N ILE A 17 -20.30 0.40 6.84
CA ILE A 17 -19.57 1.61 6.44
C ILE A 17 -18.57 2.04 7.53
N HIS A 18 -18.94 1.88 8.80
CA HIS A 18 -18.04 2.17 9.92
C HIS A 18 -16.81 1.25 9.89
N ASP A 19 -17.02 -0.05 9.69
CA ASP A 19 -15.94 -1.03 9.61
C ASP A 19 -15.01 -0.77 8.42
N LEU A 20 -15.57 -0.42 7.26
CA LEU A 20 -14.78 -0.03 6.08
C LEU A 20 -13.91 1.19 6.35
N LYS A 21 -14.40 2.17 7.12
CA LYS A 21 -13.60 3.33 7.54
C LYS A 21 -12.45 2.91 8.45
N GLN A 22 -12.71 2.07 9.45
CA GLN A 22 -11.66 1.58 10.35
C GLN A 22 -10.55 0.82 9.59
N ILE A 23 -10.92 -0.03 8.64
CA ILE A 23 -9.99 -0.77 7.78
C ILE A 23 -9.16 0.21 6.93
N THR A 24 -9.81 1.21 6.35
CA THR A 24 -9.14 2.23 5.53
C THR A 24 -8.17 3.08 6.36
N ASP A 25 -8.52 3.43 7.59
CA ASP A 25 -7.64 4.15 8.51
C ASP A 25 -6.44 3.31 8.92
N LYS A 26 -6.61 1.99 9.09
CA LYS A 26 -5.49 1.06 9.31
C LYS A 26 -4.56 1.03 8.09
N LEU A 27 -5.11 0.94 6.88
CA LEU A 27 -4.33 1.00 5.64
C LEU A 27 -3.52 2.31 5.53
N ASN A 28 -4.15 3.45 5.80
CA ASN A 28 -3.50 4.77 5.77
C ASN A 28 -2.32 4.87 6.75
N ARG A 29 -2.48 4.31 7.96
CA ARG A 29 -1.40 4.22 8.96
C ARG A 29 -0.24 3.36 8.45
N LEU A 30 -0.51 2.15 7.96
CA LEU A 30 0.52 1.26 7.43
C LEU A 30 1.29 1.88 6.24
N ASN A 31 0.58 2.59 5.35
CA ASN A 31 1.21 3.32 4.25
C ASN A 31 2.10 4.48 4.71
N SER A 32 1.71 5.15 5.79
CA SER A 32 2.51 6.22 6.39
C SER A 32 3.76 5.64 7.05
N ASP A 33 3.64 4.51 7.74
CA ASP A 33 4.77 3.80 8.32
C ASP A 33 5.75 3.34 7.24
N LEU A 34 5.24 2.79 6.12
CA LEU A 34 6.07 2.40 4.97
C LEU A 34 6.81 3.60 4.37
N LYS A 35 6.12 4.74 4.21
CA LYS A 35 6.74 5.99 3.74
C LYS A 35 7.86 6.45 4.68
N ASN A 36 7.62 6.41 5.99
CA ASN A 36 8.61 6.81 6.98
C ASN A 36 9.86 5.92 6.92
N LYS A 37 9.67 4.60 6.74
CA LYS A 37 10.79 3.67 6.53
C LYS A 37 11.57 3.97 5.25
N LEU A 38 10.89 4.31 4.16
CA LEU A 38 11.54 4.73 2.91
C LEU A 38 12.37 6.00 3.12
N ILE A 39 11.83 7.02 3.80
CA ILE A 39 12.57 8.26 4.11
C ILE A 39 13.81 7.97 4.97
N LEU A 40 13.69 7.08 5.96
CA LEU A 40 14.85 6.68 6.77
C LEU A 40 15.90 5.96 5.93
N PHE A 41 15.47 5.09 5.02
CA PHE A 41 16.36 4.39 4.10
C PHE A 41 17.08 5.37 3.18
N GLU A 42 16.36 6.28 2.53
CA GLU A 42 16.92 7.36 1.70
C GLU A 42 17.95 8.20 2.48
N ASN A 43 17.58 8.65 3.69
CA ASN A 43 18.47 9.46 4.54
C ASN A 43 19.75 8.72 4.94
N ALA A 44 19.68 7.40 5.16
CA ALA A 44 20.86 6.59 5.45
C ALA A 44 21.85 6.54 4.27
N THR A 45 21.39 6.83 3.04
CA THR A 45 22.23 6.82 1.85
C THR A 45 22.91 8.16 1.53
N VAL A 46 22.52 9.26 2.19
CA VAL A 46 22.96 10.63 1.86
C VAL A 46 24.48 10.83 2.00
N ASN A 47 25.08 10.18 3.00
CA ASN A 47 26.52 10.33 3.29
C ASN A 47 27.38 9.23 2.66
N LEU A 48 26.81 8.38 1.80
CA LEU A 48 27.56 7.32 1.14
C LEU A 48 28.32 7.86 -0.08
N ASP A 49 29.50 7.29 -0.32
CA ASP A 49 30.23 7.52 -1.56
C ASP A 49 29.61 6.67 -2.68
N TRP A 50 28.73 7.31 -3.46
CA TRP A 50 28.05 6.69 -4.60
C TRP A 50 28.99 6.32 -5.75
N ASP A 51 30.18 6.94 -5.81
CA ASP A 51 31.16 6.71 -6.86
C ASP A 51 32.18 5.62 -6.48
N ASP A 52 32.08 5.02 -5.29
CA ASP A 52 32.93 3.91 -4.88
C ASP A 52 32.66 2.65 -5.73
N LYS A 53 33.44 2.52 -6.79
CA LYS A 53 33.40 1.38 -7.72
C LYS A 53 33.82 0.07 -7.05
N ASN A 54 34.41 0.06 -5.87
CA ASN A 54 34.77 -1.18 -5.18
C ASN A 54 33.70 -1.65 -4.21
N SER A 55 32.72 -0.80 -3.90
CA SER A 55 31.63 -1.13 -2.98
C SER A 55 30.66 -2.15 -3.58
N THR A 56 30.55 -3.30 -2.92
CA THR A 56 29.51 -4.30 -3.21
C THR A 56 28.11 -3.75 -2.98
N LEU A 57 27.95 -2.78 -2.07
CA LEU A 57 26.68 -2.10 -1.81
C LEU A 57 26.22 -1.29 -3.02
N MET A 58 27.13 -0.57 -3.67
CA MET A 58 26.80 0.26 -4.84
C MET A 58 26.56 -0.58 -6.08
N LYS A 59 27.39 -1.61 -6.31
CA LYS A 59 27.28 -2.48 -7.49
C LYS A 59 26.18 -3.54 -7.37
N GLY A 60 25.85 -3.97 -6.16
CA GLY A 60 25.10 -5.19 -5.92
C GLY A 60 25.92 -6.44 -6.22
N ASN A 61 25.26 -7.59 -6.14
CA ASN A 61 25.82 -8.90 -6.46
C ASN A 61 24.73 -9.80 -7.09
N ALA A 62 25.02 -11.10 -7.23
CA ALA A 62 24.09 -12.03 -7.87
C ALA A 62 22.76 -12.25 -7.11
N ILE A 63 22.72 -11.97 -5.81
CA ILE A 63 21.57 -12.21 -4.93
C ILE A 63 20.92 -10.91 -4.43
N GLN A 64 21.64 -9.79 -4.45
CA GLN A 64 21.17 -8.51 -3.93
C GLN A 64 21.41 -7.39 -4.96
N PRO A 65 20.37 -6.61 -5.32
CA PRO A 65 20.55 -5.49 -6.23
C PRO A 65 21.43 -4.40 -5.61
N GLY A 66 22.07 -3.59 -6.46
CA GLY A 66 22.79 -2.40 -6.00
C GLY A 66 21.86 -1.40 -5.34
N LEU A 67 22.43 -0.56 -4.47
CA LEU A 67 21.69 0.36 -3.61
C LEU A 67 20.72 1.29 -4.37
N ALA A 68 21.15 1.84 -5.52
CA ALA A 68 20.30 2.71 -6.34
C ALA A 68 19.03 1.99 -6.80
N LEU A 69 19.18 0.75 -7.27
CA LEU A 69 18.06 -0.06 -7.74
C LEU A 69 17.13 -0.48 -6.59
N LEU A 70 17.69 -0.69 -5.39
CA LEU A 70 16.91 -1.00 -4.21
C LEU A 70 16.07 0.21 -3.75
N LEU A 71 16.60 1.43 -3.85
CA LEU A 71 15.83 2.66 -3.60
C LEU A 71 14.67 2.78 -4.59
N ASP A 72 14.93 2.61 -5.88
CA ASP A 72 13.89 2.64 -6.92
C ASP A 72 12.79 1.61 -6.65
N TYR A 73 13.16 0.36 -6.35
CA TYR A 73 12.20 -0.70 -6.06
C TYR A 73 11.37 -0.41 -4.80
N THR A 74 11.96 0.19 -3.78
CA THR A 74 11.25 0.53 -2.54
C THR A 74 10.28 1.69 -2.77
N LEU A 75 10.66 2.67 -3.57
CA LEU A 75 9.78 3.79 -3.97
C LEU A 75 8.60 3.28 -4.80
N ASP A 76 8.86 2.47 -5.83
CA ASP A 76 7.81 1.89 -6.68
C ASP A 76 6.83 1.05 -5.86
N PHE A 77 7.35 0.23 -4.93
CA PHE A 77 6.54 -0.57 -4.03
C PHE A 77 5.61 0.30 -3.18
N TRP A 78 6.13 1.35 -2.55
CA TRP A 78 5.31 2.27 -1.77
C TRP A 78 4.25 2.97 -2.63
N LEU A 79 4.61 3.39 -3.84
CA LEU A 79 3.69 4.07 -4.77
C LEU A 79 2.45 3.22 -5.11
N VAL A 80 2.60 1.90 -5.27
CA VAL A 80 1.48 0.99 -5.50
C VAL A 80 0.43 1.12 -4.40
N PHE A 81 0.85 1.04 -3.14
CA PHE A 81 -0.07 1.10 -2.00
C PHE A 81 -0.57 2.52 -1.72
N TYR A 82 0.24 3.54 -2.00
CA TYR A 82 -0.18 4.93 -1.91
C TYR A 82 -1.32 5.24 -2.89
N VAL A 83 -1.19 4.84 -4.16
CA VAL A 83 -2.22 5.02 -5.18
C VAL A 83 -3.48 4.22 -4.83
N ALA A 84 -3.32 2.97 -4.40
CA ALA A 84 -4.43 2.14 -3.96
C ALA A 84 -5.21 2.79 -2.81
N ALA A 85 -4.53 3.20 -1.74
CA ALA A 85 -5.18 3.87 -0.61
C ALA A 85 -5.86 5.17 -1.04
N ARG A 86 -5.23 5.98 -1.89
CA ARG A 86 -5.85 7.21 -2.41
C ARG A 86 -7.16 6.91 -3.14
N ASN A 87 -7.18 5.87 -3.98
CA ASN A 87 -8.38 5.48 -4.73
C ASN A 87 -9.48 4.96 -3.81
N ILE A 88 -9.13 4.13 -2.83
CA ILE A 88 -10.07 3.62 -1.82
C ILE A 88 -10.68 4.77 -1.02
N ASN A 89 -9.86 5.69 -0.48
CA ASN A 89 -10.35 6.85 0.27
C ASN A 89 -11.27 7.73 -0.58
N LYS A 90 -10.93 7.94 -1.86
CA LYS A 90 -11.76 8.71 -2.78
C LYS A 90 -13.12 8.03 -2.98
N SER A 91 -13.13 6.75 -3.34
CA SER A 91 -14.36 5.99 -3.56
C SER A 91 -15.21 5.92 -2.30
N LEU A 92 -14.61 5.71 -1.12
CA LEU A 92 -15.34 5.64 0.15
C LEU A 92 -16.01 6.97 0.52
N ARG A 93 -15.35 8.10 0.23
CA ARG A 93 -15.90 9.44 0.47
C ARG A 93 -17.06 9.78 -0.47
N GLU A 94 -16.96 9.34 -1.71
CA GLU A 94 -17.95 9.63 -2.77
C GLU A 94 -19.06 8.57 -2.83
N MET A 95 -19.00 7.55 -1.97
CA MET A 95 -19.89 6.39 -2.02
C MET A 95 -21.31 6.70 -1.55
N ASN A 96 -22.29 6.30 -2.37
CA ASN A 96 -23.70 6.27 -2.04
C ASN A 96 -24.17 4.80 -1.96
N PRO A 97 -24.51 4.28 -0.76
CA PRO A 97 -24.95 2.90 -0.57
C PRO A 97 -26.22 2.52 -1.34
N ARG A 98 -26.99 3.51 -1.79
CA ARG A 98 -28.22 3.30 -2.57
C ARG A 98 -27.97 3.24 -4.08
N ASP A 99 -26.76 3.58 -4.53
CA ASP A 99 -26.37 3.53 -5.93
C ASP A 99 -25.45 2.32 -6.18
N ALA A 100 -25.96 1.36 -6.96
CA ALA A 100 -25.23 0.16 -7.30
C ALA A 100 -23.92 0.45 -8.04
N LYS A 101 -23.87 1.51 -8.85
CA LYS A 101 -22.65 1.92 -9.54
C LYS A 101 -21.59 2.39 -8.54
N SER A 102 -21.99 3.26 -7.62
CA SER A 102 -21.12 3.74 -6.54
C SER A 102 -20.53 2.60 -5.70
N MET A 103 -21.34 1.58 -5.36
CA MET A 103 -20.86 0.39 -4.66
C MET A 103 -19.90 -0.45 -5.50
N SER A 104 -20.15 -0.57 -6.81
CA SER A 104 -19.22 -1.26 -7.73
C SER A 104 -17.89 -0.50 -7.86
N ASP A 105 -17.92 0.83 -7.89
CA ASP A 105 -16.72 1.67 -7.97
C ASP A 105 -15.88 1.54 -6.68
N LEU A 106 -16.54 1.47 -5.52
CA LEU A 106 -15.88 1.16 -4.24
C LEU A 106 -15.25 -0.25 -4.28
N GLN A 107 -15.99 -1.27 -4.69
CA GLN A 107 -15.47 -2.64 -4.79
C GLN A 107 -14.25 -2.71 -5.72
N ASN A 108 -14.31 -2.04 -6.87
CA ASN A 108 -13.20 -1.99 -7.81
C ASN A 108 -11.97 -1.27 -7.24
N ALA A 109 -12.15 -0.24 -6.40
CA ALA A 109 -11.02 0.43 -5.74
C ALA A 109 -10.24 -0.50 -4.80
N PHE A 110 -10.89 -1.50 -4.21
CA PHE A 110 -10.23 -2.53 -3.39
C PHE A 110 -9.55 -3.65 -4.20
N ARG A 111 -9.76 -3.72 -5.53
CA ARG A 111 -9.11 -4.71 -6.42
C ARG A 111 -7.69 -4.30 -6.77
N VAL A 112 -6.83 -4.27 -5.76
CA VAL A 112 -5.41 -3.98 -5.91
C VAL A 112 -4.67 -5.25 -6.34
N ASP A 113 -3.88 -5.16 -7.41
CA ASP A 113 -3.04 -6.29 -7.85
C ASP A 113 -1.81 -6.44 -6.96
N LEU A 114 -1.88 -7.38 -6.02
CA LEU A 114 -0.79 -7.73 -5.11
C LEU A 114 0.25 -8.65 -5.75
N ASN A 115 -0.03 -9.22 -6.92
CA ASN A 115 0.88 -10.11 -7.64
C ASN A 115 1.65 -9.38 -8.75
N CYS A 116 1.51 -8.06 -8.83
CA CYS A 116 2.26 -7.28 -9.81
C CYS A 116 3.77 -7.41 -9.58
N ASN A 117 4.54 -7.22 -10.65
CA ASN A 117 5.99 -7.43 -10.63
C ASN A 117 6.68 -6.54 -9.58
N VAL A 118 6.21 -5.31 -9.38
CA VAL A 118 6.76 -4.38 -8.37
C VAL A 118 6.66 -4.97 -6.95
N VAL A 119 5.47 -5.45 -6.58
CA VAL A 119 5.22 -6.01 -5.24
C VAL A 119 6.00 -7.30 -5.04
N THR A 120 5.89 -8.23 -5.99
CA THR A 120 6.55 -9.54 -5.91
C THR A 120 8.07 -9.44 -5.90
N ARG A 121 8.65 -8.50 -6.65
CA ARG A 121 10.11 -8.29 -6.72
C ARG A 121 10.68 -7.81 -5.40
N LEU A 122 10.09 -6.78 -4.78
CA LEU A 122 10.62 -6.28 -3.51
C LEU A 122 10.46 -7.31 -2.40
N ILE A 123 9.32 -8.01 -2.36
CA ILE A 123 9.10 -9.12 -1.42
C ILE A 123 10.15 -10.21 -1.60
N ALA A 124 10.45 -10.63 -2.84
CA ALA A 124 11.47 -11.65 -3.09
C ALA A 124 12.85 -11.21 -2.61
N ILE A 125 13.23 -9.94 -2.82
CA ILE A 125 14.51 -9.40 -2.36
C ILE A 125 14.59 -9.37 -0.83
N THR A 126 13.51 -8.97 -0.15
CA THR A 126 13.51 -8.85 1.32
C THR A 126 13.32 -10.18 2.03
N GLN A 127 12.64 -11.16 1.44
CA GLN A 127 12.46 -12.51 2.00
C GLN A 127 13.77 -13.28 2.17
N TYR A 128 14.81 -12.92 1.41
CA TYR A 128 16.15 -13.51 1.61
C TYR A 128 16.83 -12.99 2.88
N ILE A 129 16.40 -11.85 3.43
CA ILE A 129 17.04 -11.21 4.60
C ILE A 129 16.54 -11.82 5.93
N ASP A 130 15.29 -12.31 5.97
CA ASP A 130 14.68 -12.92 7.17
C ASP A 130 14.93 -14.46 7.29
N ASN A 131 15.70 -15.05 6.36
CA ASN A 131 16.00 -16.49 6.35
C ASN A 131 17.47 -16.83 6.74
N GLU A 132 18.22 -15.85 7.27
CA GLU A 132 19.52 -16.04 7.96
C GLU A 132 19.39 -15.73 9.46
#